data_AF-A0A6J1NYD7-F1
#
_entry.id   AF-A0A6J1NYD7-F1
#
_cell.length_a   1.000
_cell.length_b   1.000
_cell.length_c   1.000
_cell.angle_alpha   90.00
_cell.angle_beta   90.00
_cell.angle_gamma   90.00
#
_symmetry.space_group_name_H-M   'P 1'
#
loop_
_entity.id
_entity.type
_entity.pdbx_description
1 polymer ?
#
loop_
_entity_poly.entity_id
_entity_poly.type
_entity_poly.pdbx_seq_one_letter_code
_entity_poly.pdbx_strand_id
1 'polypeptide(L)'
;MSKTPSKSAQSLNHHFSPKEITSPNKDSTGISKTVYTHLTNLHRLINDWTSIRSKGVQICKSLSALKLHECEDDYYPHQIKPLTESLLNSVDALKDVVDGVEIINSQMIALSQLQSNEEPIINTWSVGEISSNVGSICDALQKELRLKQVITENIAHCRDENLIEVYASAWEFEAYFNMEVNSYLFAEVGLAGIT
;
A
#
# COMPACT_ATOMS: atom_id res chain seq x y z
N MET A 1 1.05 51.15 -47.71
CA MET A 1 -0.21 50.38 -47.66
C MET A 1 0.03 49.11 -46.85
N SER A 2 -0.43 49.06 -45.60
CA SER A 2 -0.33 47.87 -44.74
C SER A 2 -1.74 47.42 -44.41
N LYS A 3 -2.14 46.24 -44.89
CA LYS A 3 -3.44 45.64 -44.58
C LYS A 3 -3.25 44.65 -43.44
N THR A 4 -3.85 44.93 -42.30
CA THR A 4 -3.95 44.01 -41.17
C THR A 4 -4.81 42.80 -41.57
N PRO A 5 -4.46 41.54 -41.22
CA PRO A 5 -5.30 40.39 -41.52
C PRO A 5 -6.56 40.39 -40.63
N SER A 6 -7.73 40.19 -41.23
CA SER A 6 -8.98 39.99 -40.51
C SER A 6 -8.98 38.62 -39.81
N LYS A 7 -9.31 38.60 -38.52
CA LYS A 7 -9.54 37.39 -37.73
C LYS A 7 -10.62 36.53 -38.40
N SER A 8 -10.24 35.39 -38.96
CA SER A 8 -11.16 34.29 -39.23
C SER A 8 -11.46 33.58 -37.91
N ALA A 9 -12.73 33.63 -37.50
CA ALA A 9 -13.26 32.88 -36.39
C ALA A 9 -13.24 31.37 -36.71
N GLN A 10 -12.25 30.65 -36.18
CA GLN A 10 -12.34 29.22 -35.97
C GLN A 10 -11.81 28.90 -34.57
N SER A 11 -12.76 28.90 -33.63
CA SER A 11 -12.92 27.89 -32.58
C SER A 11 -11.68 27.07 -32.26
N LEU A 12 -11.03 27.40 -31.14
CA LEU A 12 -10.46 26.45 -30.17
C LEU A 12 -10.28 27.25 -28.88
N ASN A 13 -11.39 27.40 -28.14
CA ASN A 13 -11.36 27.91 -26.77
C ASN A 13 -10.71 26.85 -25.86
N HIS A 14 -9.39 26.67 -25.95
CA HIS A 14 -8.63 26.14 -24.84
C HIS A 14 -8.36 27.28 -23.87
N HIS A 15 -9.42 27.71 -23.19
CA HIS A 15 -9.27 28.58 -22.03
C HIS A 15 -8.63 27.74 -20.93
N PHE A 16 -7.30 27.81 -20.83
CA PHE A 16 -6.58 27.40 -19.62
C PHE A 16 -6.86 28.47 -18.56
N SER A 17 -8.07 28.48 -18.01
CA SER A 17 -8.31 29.09 -16.71
C SER A 17 -7.83 28.07 -15.67
N PRO A 18 -6.98 28.46 -14.71
CA PRO A 18 -6.82 27.67 -13.51
C PRO A 18 -8.23 27.44 -12.95
N LYS A 19 -8.72 26.19 -12.98
CA LYS A 19 -9.95 25.87 -12.26
C LYS A 19 -9.61 26.14 -10.80
N GLU A 20 -10.26 27.13 -10.21
CA GLU A 20 -10.16 27.35 -8.78
C GLU A 20 -10.49 26.02 -8.11
N ILE A 21 -9.49 25.44 -7.45
CA ILE A 21 -9.69 24.28 -6.59
C ILE A 21 -10.75 24.74 -5.60
N THR A 22 -11.95 24.20 -5.72
CA THR A 22 -13.04 24.55 -4.81
C THR A 22 -12.53 24.23 -3.41
N SER A 23 -12.46 25.26 -2.56
CA SER A 23 -12.07 25.04 -1.16
C SER A 23 -12.94 23.91 -0.60
N PRO A 24 -12.44 23.05 0.31
CA PRO A 24 -13.19 21.91 0.85
C PRO A 24 -14.60 22.24 1.36
N ASN A 25 -14.87 23.51 1.70
CA ASN A 25 -16.18 24.04 2.09
C ASN A 25 -17.22 24.19 0.95
N LYS A 26 -16.88 24.00 -0.32
CA LYS A 26 -17.81 24.06 -1.47
C LYS A 26 -18.27 22.70 -1.99
N ASP A 27 -17.79 21.59 -1.42
CA ASP A 27 -18.31 20.24 -1.73
C ASP A 27 -19.72 20.07 -1.18
N SER A 28 -20.73 20.12 -2.05
CA SER A 28 -22.14 19.98 -1.65
C SER A 28 -22.48 18.61 -1.04
N THR A 29 -21.63 17.60 -1.22
CA THR A 29 -21.84 16.20 -0.82
C THR A 29 -20.85 15.67 0.22
N GLY A 30 -19.81 16.44 0.61
CA GLY A 30 -18.80 16.01 1.59
C GLY A 30 -17.90 14.84 1.15
N ILE A 31 -17.94 14.45 -0.13
CA ILE A 31 -17.24 13.28 -0.67
C ILE A 31 -15.72 13.44 -0.55
N SER A 32 -15.16 14.60 -0.87
CA SER A 32 -13.71 14.82 -0.80
C SER A 32 -13.18 14.67 0.63
N LYS A 33 -13.95 15.09 1.64
CA LYS A 33 -13.61 14.87 3.05
C LYS A 33 -13.61 13.38 3.40
N THR A 34 -14.60 12.63 2.92
CA THR A 34 -14.69 11.18 3.13
C THR A 34 -13.52 10.46 2.45
N VAL A 35 -13.22 10.78 1.19
CA VAL A 35 -12.07 10.22 0.46
C VAL A 35 -10.76 10.56 1.15
N TYR A 36 -10.55 11.81 1.56
CA TYR A 36 -9.37 12.20 2.32
C TYR A 36 -9.21 11.39 3.62
N THR A 37 -10.32 11.16 4.33
CA THR A 37 -10.33 10.34 5.55
C THR A 37 -9.91 8.89 5.25
N HIS A 38 -10.44 8.31 4.18
CA HIS A 38 -10.06 6.97 3.73
C HIS A 38 -8.58 6.90 3.35
N LEU A 39 -8.04 7.89 2.64
CA LEU A 39 -6.64 7.95 2.26
C LEU A 39 -5.71 8.12 3.46
N THR A 40 -6.11 8.91 4.45
CA THR A 40 -5.37 9.03 5.73
C THR A 40 -5.34 7.71 6.48
N ASN A 41 -6.47 6.99 6.53
CA ASN A 41 -6.54 5.68 7.17
C ASN A 41 -5.72 4.63 6.41
N LEU A 42 -5.74 4.65 5.08
CA LEU A 42 -4.92 3.79 4.23
C LEU A 42 -3.44 4.03 4.48
N HIS A 43 -3.02 5.30 4.53
CA HIS A 43 -1.64 5.68 4.83
C HIS A 43 -1.19 5.15 6.20
N ARG A 44 -2.04 5.28 7.23
CA ARG A 44 -1.77 4.70 8.56
C ARG A 44 -1.59 3.19 8.49
N LEU A 45 -2.48 2.48 7.79
CA LEU A 45 -2.41 1.03 7.63
C LEU A 45 -1.12 0.58 6.90
N ILE A 46 -0.67 1.31 5.88
CA ILE A 46 0.58 0.97 5.19
C ILE A 46 1.81 1.26 6.06
N ASN A 47 1.77 2.28 6.93
CA ASN A 47 2.82 2.47 7.93
C ASN A 47 2.83 1.32 8.95
N ASP A 48 1.66 0.87 9.40
CA ASP A 48 1.55 -0.29 10.28
C ASP A 48 2.14 -1.55 9.62
N TRP A 49 1.78 -1.79 8.34
CA TRP A 49 2.36 -2.86 7.52
C TRP A 49 3.90 -2.82 7.52
N THR A 50 4.47 -1.66 7.21
CA THR A 50 5.92 -1.45 7.12
C THR A 50 6.62 -1.74 8.45
N SER A 51 6.03 -1.26 9.55
CA SER A 51 6.52 -1.50 10.92
C SER A 51 6.47 -2.97 11.30
N ILE A 52 5.36 -3.66 11.01
CA ILE A 52 5.20 -5.09 11.31
C ILE A 52 6.16 -5.93 10.47
N ARG A 53 6.27 -5.64 9.16
CA ARG A 53 7.21 -6.33 8.26
C ARG A 53 8.65 -6.18 8.75
N SER A 54 9.06 -4.97 9.14
CA SER A 54 10.40 -4.71 9.69
C SER A 54 10.69 -5.56 10.94
N LYS A 55 9.73 -5.70 11.86
CA LYS A 55 9.85 -6.61 13.01
C LYS A 55 9.99 -8.07 12.57
N GLY A 56 9.16 -8.51 11.62
CA GLY A 56 9.24 -9.84 11.04
C GLY A 56 10.61 -10.15 10.41
N VAL A 57 11.24 -9.17 9.75
CA VAL A 57 12.60 -9.31 9.19
C VAL A 57 13.61 -9.64 10.29
N GLN A 58 13.54 -8.95 11.44
CA GLN A 58 14.45 -9.24 12.56
C GLN A 58 14.23 -10.64 13.13
N ILE A 59 12.97 -11.08 13.20
CA ILE A 59 12.61 -12.44 13.65
C ILE A 59 13.15 -13.48 12.67
N CYS A 60 12.94 -13.31 11.35
CA CYS A 60 13.45 -14.20 10.33
C CYS A 60 14.99 -14.29 10.32
N LYS A 61 15.68 -13.15 10.50
CA LYS A 61 17.15 -13.12 10.63
C LYS A 61 17.62 -13.89 11.87
N SER A 62 16.93 -13.75 12.99
CA SER A 62 17.23 -14.49 14.22
C SER A 62 16.96 -15.99 14.06
N LEU A 63 15.85 -16.36 13.44
CA LEU A 63 15.52 -17.77 13.13
C LEU A 63 16.55 -18.40 12.20
N SER A 64 16.95 -17.67 11.15
CA SER A 64 17.98 -18.11 10.20
C SER A 64 19.30 -18.38 10.93
N ALA A 65 19.78 -17.43 11.74
CA ALA A 65 21.03 -17.59 12.48
C ALA A 65 21.01 -18.80 13.43
N LEU A 66 19.91 -18.98 14.20
CA LEU A 66 19.77 -20.13 15.11
C LEU A 66 19.75 -21.46 14.35
N LYS A 67 19.03 -21.52 13.23
CA LYS A 67 18.92 -22.75 12.44
C LYS A 67 20.21 -23.12 11.73
N LEU A 68 20.99 -22.15 11.28
CA LEU A 68 22.24 -22.38 10.55
C LEU A 68 23.44 -22.67 11.47
N HIS A 69 23.42 -22.20 12.72
CA HIS A 69 24.61 -22.24 13.59
C HIS A 69 24.42 -22.99 14.90
N GLU A 70 23.18 -23.19 15.34
CA GLU A 70 22.90 -23.78 16.66
C GLU A 70 22.00 -25.03 16.59
N CYS A 71 21.43 -25.36 15.43
CA CYS A 71 20.69 -26.61 15.25
C CYS A 71 21.63 -27.73 14.81
N GLU A 72 21.67 -28.79 15.60
CA GLU A 72 22.29 -30.07 15.23
C GLU A 72 21.19 -31.14 15.09
N ASP A 73 21.49 -32.30 14.52
CA ASP A 73 20.48 -33.32 14.20
C ASP A 73 19.59 -33.71 15.40
N ASP A 74 20.16 -33.71 16.61
CA ASP A 74 19.50 -34.09 17.87
C ASP A 74 19.20 -32.90 18.81
N TYR A 75 19.51 -31.67 18.41
CA TYR A 75 19.34 -30.49 19.27
C TYR A 75 18.61 -29.35 18.56
N TYR A 76 17.53 -28.90 19.20
CA TYR A 76 16.75 -27.75 18.74
C TYR A 76 16.77 -26.66 19.81
N PRO A 77 17.34 -25.47 19.53
CA PRO A 77 17.34 -24.35 20.45
C PRO A 77 15.94 -24.00 20.93
N HIS A 78 15.79 -23.82 22.25
CA HIS A 78 14.52 -23.51 22.90
C HIS A 78 13.92 -22.17 22.44
N GLN A 79 14.75 -21.28 21.89
CA GLN A 79 14.37 -19.98 21.36
C GLN A 79 13.64 -20.06 20.02
N ILE A 80 13.70 -21.18 19.29
CA ILE A 80 13.03 -21.30 17.98
C ILE A 80 11.52 -21.19 18.14
N LYS A 81 10.95 -21.87 19.12
CA LYS A 81 9.50 -21.83 19.38
C LYS A 81 8.97 -20.41 19.60
N PRO A 82 9.47 -19.61 20.57
CA PRO A 82 8.95 -18.26 20.78
C PRO A 82 9.21 -17.33 19.58
N LEU A 83 10.27 -17.54 18.80
CA LEU A 83 10.50 -16.80 17.56
C LEU A 83 9.48 -17.16 16.47
N THR A 84 9.16 -18.44 16.28
CA THR A 84 8.12 -18.87 15.33
C THR A 84 6.73 -18.39 15.75
N GLU A 85 6.41 -18.40 17.04
CA GLU A 85 5.15 -17.83 17.57
C GLU A 85 5.10 -16.31 17.33
N SER A 86 6.21 -15.60 17.54
CA SER A 86 6.30 -14.16 17.27
C SER A 86 6.17 -13.84 15.78
N LEU A 87 6.70 -14.70 14.91
CA LEU A 87 6.55 -14.55 13.46
C LEU A 87 5.10 -14.78 13.03
N LEU A 88 4.43 -15.78 13.59
CA LEU A 88 3.01 -16.03 13.36
C LEU A 88 2.15 -14.83 13.79
N ASN A 89 2.40 -14.28 14.98
CA ASN A 89 1.72 -13.07 15.45
C ASN A 89 1.95 -11.87 14.50
N SER A 90 3.13 -11.80 13.87
CA SER A 90 3.40 -10.75 12.87
C SER A 90 2.57 -10.97 11.61
N VAL A 91 2.41 -12.21 11.13
CA VAL A 91 1.53 -12.54 10.00
C VAL A 91 0.07 -12.21 10.31
N ASP A 92 -0.42 -12.54 11.51
CA ASP A 92 -1.79 -12.22 11.92
C ASP A 92 -2.02 -10.70 11.95
N ALA A 93 -1.06 -9.94 12.47
CA ALA A 93 -1.13 -8.48 12.43
C ALA A 93 -1.07 -7.90 11.00
N LEU A 94 -0.28 -8.50 10.10
CA LEU A 94 -0.29 -8.13 8.67
C LEU A 94 -1.65 -8.44 8.03
N LYS A 95 -2.29 -9.54 8.42
CA LYS A 95 -3.63 -9.89 7.96
C LYS A 95 -4.66 -8.84 8.40
N ASP A 96 -4.63 -8.41 9.65
CA ASP A 96 -5.53 -7.35 10.15
C ASP A 96 -5.38 -6.05 9.35
N VAL A 97 -4.15 -5.72 8.95
CA VAL A 97 -3.87 -4.57 8.08
C VAL A 97 -4.52 -4.75 6.70
N VAL A 98 -4.34 -5.91 6.06
CA VAL A 98 -4.92 -6.20 4.73
C VAL A 98 -6.44 -6.18 4.78
N ASP A 99 -7.04 -6.78 5.80
CA ASP A 99 -8.49 -6.77 6.00
C ASP A 99 -9.00 -5.33 6.16
N GLY A 100 -8.24 -4.47 6.86
CA GLY A 100 -8.52 -3.03 6.96
C GLY A 100 -8.43 -2.29 5.62
N VAL A 101 -7.45 -2.61 4.79
CA VAL A 101 -7.30 -2.04 3.44
C VAL A 101 -8.43 -2.48 2.52
N GLU A 102 -8.88 -3.74 2.62
CA GLU A 102 -10.00 -4.29 1.83
C GLU A 102 -11.33 -3.58 2.13
N ILE A 103 -11.56 -3.23 3.41
CA ILE A 103 -12.71 -2.41 3.81
C ILE A 103 -12.65 -1.04 3.14
N ILE A 104 -11.49 -0.37 3.17
CA ILE A 104 -11.30 0.94 2.53
C ILE A 104 -11.50 0.83 1.01
N ASN A 105 -10.94 -0.20 0.37
CA ASN A 105 -11.10 -0.43 -1.06
C ASN A 105 -12.58 -0.58 -1.45
N SER A 106 -13.33 -1.39 -0.72
CA SER A 106 -14.77 -1.59 -0.94
C SER A 106 -15.55 -0.28 -0.81
N GLN A 107 -15.21 0.55 0.17
CA GLN A 107 -15.82 1.88 0.36
C GLN A 107 -15.46 2.85 -0.76
N MET A 108 -14.22 2.83 -1.24
CA MET A 108 -13.77 3.66 -2.37
C MET A 108 -14.46 3.27 -3.67
N ILE A 109 -14.63 1.96 -3.93
CA ILE A 109 -15.39 1.46 -5.09
C ILE A 109 -16.83 1.98 -5.02
N ALA A 110 -17.50 1.86 -3.88
CA ALA A 110 -18.86 2.38 -3.71
C ALA A 110 -18.94 3.89 -3.94
N LEU A 111 -17.97 4.66 -3.42
CA LEU A 111 -17.90 6.11 -3.64
C LEU A 111 -17.69 6.46 -5.13
N SER A 112 -16.87 5.69 -5.84
CA SER A 112 -16.65 5.90 -7.28
C SER A 112 -17.92 5.68 -8.11
N GLN A 113 -18.76 4.71 -7.72
CA GLN A 113 -20.02 4.42 -8.39
C GLN A 113 -21.12 5.45 -8.08
N LEU A 114 -21.06 6.06 -6.90
CA LEU A 114 -21.99 7.12 -6.50
C LEU A 114 -21.71 8.45 -7.19
N GLN A 115 -20.45 8.72 -7.54
CA GLN A 115 -20.06 9.89 -8.32
C GLN A 115 -20.33 9.66 -9.80
N SER A 116 -21.23 10.46 -10.37
CA SER A 116 -21.62 10.34 -11.78
C SER A 116 -20.60 10.96 -12.73
N ASN A 117 -19.67 11.77 -12.20
CA ASN A 117 -18.75 12.61 -12.96
C ASN A 117 -17.31 12.28 -12.59
N GLU A 118 -16.42 12.17 -13.58
CA GLU A 118 -14.97 12.00 -13.39
C GLU A 118 -14.26 13.33 -13.07
N GLU A 119 -14.94 14.23 -12.36
CA GLU A 119 -14.31 15.50 -11.97
C GLU A 119 -13.31 15.27 -10.83
N PRO A 120 -12.16 15.97 -10.84
CA PRO A 120 -11.21 15.90 -9.74
C PRO A 120 -11.84 16.35 -8.43
N ILE A 121 -11.71 15.52 -7.40
CA ILE A 121 -12.21 15.80 -6.04
C ILE A 121 -11.08 16.10 -5.05
N ILE A 122 -9.87 15.62 -5.34
CA ILE A 122 -8.66 15.85 -4.54
C ILE A 122 -7.58 16.28 -5.52
N ASN A 123 -7.24 17.57 -5.47
CA ASN A 123 -6.31 18.21 -6.40
C ASN A 123 -6.58 17.86 -7.86
N THR A 124 -5.82 16.91 -8.40
CA THR A 124 -5.84 16.50 -9.80
C THR A 124 -6.54 15.16 -10.04
N TRP A 125 -6.94 14.44 -8.98
CA TRP A 125 -7.46 13.07 -9.07
C TRP A 125 -8.98 12.99 -8.92
N SER A 126 -9.61 12.18 -9.78
CA SER A 126 -11.01 11.78 -9.64
C SER A 126 -11.18 10.67 -8.59
N VAL A 127 -12.42 10.42 -8.13
CA VAL A 127 -12.70 9.29 -7.23
C VAL A 127 -12.38 7.95 -7.92
N GLY A 128 -12.64 7.85 -9.23
CA GLY A 128 -12.36 6.64 -10.01
C GLY A 128 -10.87 6.31 -10.03
N GLU A 129 -10.03 7.30 -10.29
CA GLU A 129 -8.56 7.14 -10.30
C GLU A 129 -8.04 6.74 -8.92
N ILE A 130 -8.51 7.41 -7.86
CA ILE A 130 -8.13 7.07 -6.49
C ILE A 130 -8.57 5.65 -6.15
N SER A 131 -9.82 5.29 -6.45
CA SER A 131 -10.35 3.95 -6.18
C SER A 131 -9.55 2.87 -6.92
N SER A 132 -9.16 3.11 -8.16
CA SER A 132 -8.34 2.17 -8.94
C SER A 132 -6.95 1.97 -8.32
N ASN A 133 -6.33 3.06 -7.84
CA ASN A 133 -5.04 3.01 -7.18
C ASN A 133 -5.13 2.27 -5.82
N VAL A 134 -6.12 2.59 -5.00
CA VAL A 134 -6.40 1.87 -3.74
C VAL A 134 -6.65 0.37 -3.98
N GLY A 135 -7.37 0.03 -5.06
CA GLY A 135 -7.55 -1.37 -5.48
C GLY A 135 -6.24 -2.07 -5.82
N SER A 136 -5.35 -1.39 -6.54
CA SER A 136 -4.02 -1.91 -6.87
C SER A 136 -3.15 -2.14 -5.63
N ILE A 137 -3.21 -1.24 -4.66
CA ILE A 137 -2.56 -1.38 -3.34
C ILE A 137 -3.12 -2.60 -2.61
N CYS A 138 -4.44 -2.74 -2.55
CA CYS A 138 -5.12 -3.85 -1.88
C CYS A 138 -4.69 -5.21 -2.49
N ASP A 139 -4.72 -5.33 -3.82
CA ASP A 139 -4.33 -6.55 -4.52
C ASP A 139 -2.85 -6.92 -4.29
N ALA A 140 -1.97 -5.90 -4.27
CA ALA A 140 -0.55 -6.08 -3.99
C ALA A 140 -0.32 -6.61 -2.57
N LEU A 141 -0.94 -5.98 -1.57
CA LEU A 141 -0.82 -6.38 -0.17
C LEU A 141 -1.41 -7.77 0.09
N GLN A 142 -2.51 -8.13 -0.57
CA GLN A 142 -3.08 -9.49 -0.48
C GLN A 142 -2.12 -10.55 -1.03
N LYS A 143 -1.44 -10.29 -2.15
CA LYS A 143 -0.42 -11.20 -2.70
C LYS A 143 0.78 -11.31 -1.78
N GLU A 144 1.24 -10.18 -1.24
CA GLU A 144 2.37 -10.14 -0.32
C GLU A 144 2.06 -10.88 0.98
N LEU A 145 0.87 -10.71 1.55
CA LEU A 145 0.43 -11.45 2.75
C LEU A 145 0.45 -12.97 2.53
N ARG A 146 -0.04 -13.45 1.38
CA ARG A 146 0.00 -14.88 1.04
C ARG A 146 1.44 -15.39 0.98
N LEU A 147 2.35 -14.61 0.40
CA LEU A 147 3.78 -14.96 0.40
C LEU A 147 4.32 -15.04 1.83
N LYS A 148 4.03 -14.05 2.70
CA LYS A 148 4.48 -14.07 4.10
C LYS A 148 3.92 -15.26 4.88
N GLN A 149 2.66 -15.65 4.66
CA GLN A 149 2.07 -16.86 5.24
C GLN A 149 2.84 -18.13 4.85
N VAL A 150 3.11 -18.31 3.56
CA VAL A 150 3.89 -19.45 3.05
C VAL A 150 5.29 -19.46 3.66
N ILE A 151 5.96 -18.32 3.71
CA ILE A 151 7.30 -18.22 4.30
C ILE A 151 7.29 -18.61 5.77
N THR A 152 6.35 -18.10 6.57
CA THR A 152 6.25 -18.41 8.01
C THR A 152 6.07 -19.89 8.28
N GLU A 153 5.21 -20.56 7.52
CA GLU A 153 5.01 -22.01 7.62
C GLU A 153 6.29 -22.77 7.27
N ASN A 154 6.93 -22.42 6.15
CA ASN A 154 8.08 -23.17 5.65
C ASN A 154 9.37 -22.93 6.44
N ILE A 155 9.66 -21.68 6.84
CA ILE A 155 10.89 -21.36 7.58
C ILE A 155 10.91 -22.07 8.94
N ALA A 156 9.75 -22.29 9.57
CA ALA A 156 9.64 -23.03 10.81
C ALA A 156 10.09 -24.50 10.66
N HIS A 157 9.71 -25.15 9.56
CA HIS A 157 9.94 -26.58 9.31
C HIS A 157 11.19 -26.89 8.47
N CYS A 158 11.79 -25.90 7.82
CA CYS A 158 12.94 -26.09 6.96
C CYS A 158 14.24 -26.39 7.76
N ARG A 159 15.05 -27.32 7.24
CA ARG A 159 16.42 -27.64 7.71
C ARG A 159 17.49 -27.42 6.64
N ASP A 160 17.09 -27.19 5.39
CA ASP A 160 18.04 -26.92 4.31
C ASP A 160 18.56 -25.48 4.46
N GLU A 161 19.88 -25.35 4.62
CA GLU A 161 20.55 -24.08 4.87
C GLU A 161 20.27 -23.04 3.78
N ASN A 162 20.31 -23.45 2.51
CA ASN A 162 20.09 -22.55 1.37
C ASN A 162 18.63 -22.07 1.36
N LEU A 163 17.68 -22.96 1.64
CA LEU A 163 16.26 -22.60 1.67
C LEU A 163 15.93 -21.68 2.84
N ILE A 164 16.57 -21.85 4.00
CA ILE A 164 16.38 -20.96 5.16
C ILE A 164 16.76 -19.52 4.80
N GLU A 165 17.92 -19.32 4.17
CA GLU A 165 18.34 -17.99 3.72
C GLU A 165 17.41 -17.40 2.66
N VAL A 166 16.92 -18.23 1.73
CA VAL A 166 15.93 -17.82 0.73
C VAL A 166 14.64 -17.36 1.39
N TYR A 167 14.12 -18.09 2.38
CA TYR A 167 12.93 -17.70 3.11
C TYR A 167 13.12 -16.40 3.90
N ALA A 168 14.25 -16.25 4.60
CA ALA A 168 14.55 -15.02 5.33
C ALA A 168 14.65 -13.81 4.39
N SER A 169 15.30 -13.99 3.23
CA SER A 169 15.42 -12.95 2.20
C SER A 169 14.07 -12.63 1.56
N ALA A 170 13.26 -13.63 1.24
CA ALA A 170 11.92 -13.45 0.68
C ALA A 170 10.94 -12.82 1.68
N TRP A 171 11.17 -12.98 2.99
CA TRP A 171 10.44 -12.23 4.00
C TRP A 171 10.82 -10.75 3.96
N GLU A 172 12.11 -10.46 3.81
CA GLU A 172 12.61 -9.10 3.66
C GLU A 172 12.03 -8.45 2.41
N PHE A 173 12.34 -8.93 1.21
CA PHE A 173 11.88 -8.23 0.00
C PHE A 173 10.36 -8.27 -0.20
N GLU A 174 9.81 -7.17 -0.70
CA GLU A 174 8.41 -7.05 -1.10
C GLU A 174 8.32 -7.23 -2.61
N ALA A 175 7.93 -8.43 -3.04
CA ALA A 175 7.93 -8.78 -4.47
C ALA A 175 6.70 -8.21 -5.19
N TYR A 176 5.59 -8.04 -4.47
CA TYR A 176 4.31 -7.63 -5.04
C TYR A 176 3.89 -6.22 -4.67
N PHE A 177 4.49 -5.65 -3.61
CA PHE A 177 4.17 -4.32 -3.13
C PHE A 177 5.34 -3.35 -3.37
N ASN A 178 5.09 -2.28 -4.13
CA ASN A 178 6.07 -1.22 -4.38
C ASN A 178 5.55 0.11 -3.82
N MET A 179 6.18 0.57 -2.74
CA MET A 179 5.81 1.81 -2.06
C MET A 179 6.09 3.07 -2.91
N GLU A 180 7.10 3.07 -3.76
CA GLU A 180 7.46 4.23 -4.59
C GLU A 180 6.33 4.61 -5.55
N VAL A 181 5.69 3.62 -6.15
CA VAL A 181 4.56 3.82 -7.08
C VAL A 181 3.35 4.42 -6.35
N ASN A 182 3.14 4.06 -5.09
CA ASN A 182 2.00 4.50 -4.28
C ASN A 182 2.26 5.84 -3.58
N SER A 183 3.52 6.29 -3.50
CA SER A 183 3.91 7.52 -2.80
C SER A 183 3.29 8.79 -3.41
N TYR A 184 3.02 8.79 -4.72
CA TYR A 184 2.39 9.92 -5.41
C TYR A 184 0.98 10.22 -4.90
N LEU A 185 0.19 9.18 -4.59
CA LEU A 185 -1.16 9.36 -4.05
C LEU A 185 -1.12 10.09 -2.70
N PHE A 186 -0.17 9.72 -1.84
CA PHE A 186 -0.01 10.32 -0.51
C PHE A 186 0.55 11.74 -0.57
N ALA A 187 1.46 12.01 -1.51
CA ALA A 187 2.00 13.34 -1.73
C ALA A 187 0.91 14.35 -2.16
N GLU A 188 -0.02 13.93 -3.03
CA GLU A 188 -1.15 14.77 -3.46
C GLU A 188 -2.07 15.15 -2.29
N VAL A 189 -2.30 14.25 -1.34
CA VAL A 189 -3.07 14.58 -0.12
C VAL A 189 -2.25 15.24 0.99
N GLY A 190 -0.98 15.59 0.72
CA GLY A 190 -0.11 16.24 1.69
C GLY A 190 0.32 15.35 2.87
N LEU A 191 0.27 14.03 2.69
CA LEU A 191 0.74 13.06 3.67
C LEU A 191 2.23 12.79 3.47
N ALA A 192 2.95 12.56 4.58
CA ALA A 192 4.38 12.26 4.54
C ALA A 192 4.68 10.95 3.80
N GLY A 193 5.87 10.83 3.24
CA GLY A 193 6.35 9.55 2.69
C GLY A 193 6.38 8.47 3.77
N ILE A 194 6.06 7.24 3.39
CA ILE A 194 6.20 6.06 4.26
C ILE A 194 7.68 5.66 4.23
N THR A 195 8.28 5.55 5.41
CA THR A 195 9.71 5.26 5.61
C THR A 195 9.92 3.93 6.31
#